data_AF-A0A526YEN9-F1
#
_entry.id   AF-A0A526YEN9-F1
#
_cell.length_a   1.000
_cell.length_b   1.000
_cell.length_c   1.000
_cell.angle_alpha   90.00
_cell.angle_beta   90.00
_cell.angle_gamma   90.00
#
_symmetry.space_group_name_H-M   'P 1'
#
loop_
_entity.id
_entity.type
_entity.pdbx_description
1 polymer ?
#
loop_
_entity_poly.entity_id
_entity_poly.type
_entity_poly.pdbx_seq_one_letter_code
_entity_poly.pdbx_strand_id
1 'polypeptide(L)'
;RRIVSDGASAGGHAVDLPLEANAMRGTWTVAIHTDPKQAAVASQMFLVEDFVPDRIEFDLSSDKQEIAQGETANVTVDGRFLYGAPAAGLALEGELTLSTTRAWDRFKGYSFGLADEQSAEPSVTPFTGLPVVGDDGKATFPVSVDQLPSTTRLVDAKVTVRMRETGG
;
A
#
# COMPACT_ATOMS: atom_id res chain seq x y z
N ARG A 1 9.26 12.24 29.53
CA ARG A 1 10.30 13.29 29.52
C ARG A 1 9.61 14.66 29.55
N ARG A 2 10.16 15.66 30.25
CA ARG A 2 9.62 17.03 30.30
C ARG A 2 10.64 18.00 29.71
N ILE A 3 10.18 18.92 28.87
CA ILE A 3 10.98 20.00 28.27
C ILE A 3 10.27 21.31 28.60
N VAL A 4 11.03 22.35 28.93
CA VAL A 4 10.49 23.70 29.19
C VAL A 4 11.01 24.61 28.09
N SER A 5 10.10 25.23 27.35
CA SER A 5 10.43 26.31 26.41
C SER A 5 10.32 27.64 27.15
N ASP A 6 11.40 28.40 27.20
CA ASP A 6 11.47 29.70 27.88
C ASP A 6 11.01 30.87 27.00
N GLY A 7 10.52 30.60 25.78
CA GLY A 7 9.85 31.58 24.95
C GLY A 7 10.78 32.63 24.32
N ALA A 8 12.04 32.30 24.06
CA ALA A 8 13.03 33.21 23.45
C ALA A 8 12.70 33.73 22.03
N SER A 9 11.52 33.42 21.47
CA SER A 9 11.08 33.86 20.15
C SER A 9 9.78 34.69 20.22
N ALA A 10 9.43 35.39 19.13
CA ALA A 10 8.32 36.35 19.05
C ALA A 10 6.91 35.70 19.18
N GLY A 11 6.61 35.08 20.32
CA GLY A 11 5.36 34.38 20.63
C GLY A 11 5.29 32.92 20.17
N GLY A 12 6.33 32.41 19.51
CA GLY A 12 6.42 31.00 19.09
C GLY A 12 7.22 30.14 20.08
N HIS A 13 6.86 28.86 20.19
CA HIS A 13 7.62 27.87 20.95
C HIS A 13 8.13 26.78 20.02
N ALA A 14 9.44 26.53 20.07
CA ALA A 14 10.10 25.42 19.39
C ALA A 14 10.89 24.61 20.42
N VAL A 15 10.78 23.28 20.35
CA VAL A 15 11.49 22.36 21.24
C VAL A 15 12.01 21.19 20.43
N ASP A 16 13.29 20.86 20.59
CA ASP A 16 13.86 19.64 20.04
C ASP A 16 13.65 18.48 21.02
N LEU A 17 13.13 17.37 20.52
CA LEU A 17 13.02 16.12 21.25
C LEU A 17 13.98 15.09 20.64
N PRO A 18 15.27 15.07 21.05
CA PRO A 18 16.19 14.05 20.57
C PRO A 18 15.77 12.70 21.14
N LEU A 19 15.47 11.74 20.28
CA LEU A 19 15.17 10.35 20.66
C LEU A 19 16.47 9.58 20.86
N GLU A 20 16.55 8.78 21.92
CA GLU A 20 17.68 7.86 22.13
C GLU A 20 17.61 6.72 21.11
N ALA A 21 18.76 6.14 20.76
CA ALA A 21 18.83 5.06 19.77
C ALA A 21 18.03 3.80 20.18
N ASN A 22 17.74 3.64 21.47
CA ASN A 22 16.95 2.56 22.05
C ASN A 22 15.56 3.05 22.53
N ALA A 23 15.06 4.18 22.02
CA ALA A 23 13.73 4.67 22.36
C ALA A 23 12.67 3.61 22.04
N MET A 24 11.63 3.54 22.87
CA MET A 24 10.52 2.61 22.64
C MET A 24 9.78 2.95 21.33
N ARG A 25 9.51 1.93 20.52
CA ARG A 25 8.69 2.06 19.32
C ARG A 25 7.20 2.16 19.67
N GLY A 26 6.39 2.58 18.70
CA GLY A 26 4.95 2.70 18.80
C GLY A 26 4.46 4.14 18.91
N THR A 27 3.20 4.31 19.33
CA THR A 27 2.56 5.62 19.39
C THR A 27 2.97 6.37 20.66
N TRP A 28 3.53 7.55 20.47
CA TRP A 28 3.87 8.50 21.53
C TRP A 28 2.86 9.64 21.55
N THR A 29 2.65 10.20 22.73
CA THR A 29 1.81 11.40 22.91
C THR A 29 2.66 12.53 23.48
N VAL A 30 2.63 13.69 22.84
CA VAL A 30 3.12 14.94 23.42
C VAL A 30 1.93 15.71 23.99
N ALA A 31 2.05 16.19 25.22
CA ALA A 31 1.08 17.06 25.86
C ALA A 31 1.74 18.40 26.18
N ILE A 32 1.09 19.49 25.78
CA ILE A 32 1.58 20.86 25.96
C ILE A 32 0.82 21.48 27.12
N HIS A 33 1.56 22.02 28.10
CA HIS A 33 1.00 22.65 29.29
C HIS A 33 1.59 24.05 29.46
N THR A 34 0.75 25.02 29.80
CA THR A 34 1.17 26.33 30.31
C THR A 34 1.37 26.29 31.83
N ASP A 35 0.54 25.51 32.54
CA ASP A 35 0.70 25.11 33.95
C ASP A 35 0.70 23.57 34.03
N PRO A 36 1.79 22.92 34.48
CA PRO A 36 1.88 21.47 34.62
C PRO A 36 0.86 20.85 35.59
N LYS A 37 0.22 21.65 36.45
CA LYS A 37 -0.83 21.19 37.37
C LYS A 37 -2.23 21.26 36.77
N GLN A 38 -2.38 21.86 35.59
CA GLN A 38 -3.64 21.97 34.87
C GLN A 38 -3.68 21.02 33.67
N ALA A 39 -4.87 20.85 33.09
CA ALA A 39 -5.04 20.08 31.87
C ALA A 39 -4.14 20.62 30.73
N ALA A 40 -3.73 19.72 29.83
CA ALA A 40 -2.96 20.11 28.66
C ALA A 40 -3.77 21.06 27.79
N VAL A 41 -3.13 22.12 27.30
CA VAL A 41 -3.75 23.05 26.34
C VAL A 41 -3.81 22.47 24.93
N ALA A 42 -2.96 21.47 24.64
CA ALA A 42 -2.98 20.68 23.42
C ALA A 42 -2.28 19.34 23.63
N SER A 43 -2.64 18.34 22.82
CA SER A 43 -1.94 17.06 22.75
C SER A 43 -1.86 16.57 21.32
N GLN A 44 -0.76 15.91 20.95
CA GLN A 44 -0.59 15.32 19.62
C GLN A 44 0.04 13.94 19.73
N MET A 45 -0.45 13.00 18.92
CA MET A 45 0.14 11.69 18.79
C MET A 45 1.12 11.66 17.61
N PHE A 46 2.23 10.94 17.76
CA PHE A 46 3.16 10.65 16.69
C PHE A 46 3.75 9.25 16.85
N LEU A 47 4.16 8.67 15.72
CA LEU A 47 4.70 7.31 15.68
C LEU A 47 6.22 7.36 15.77
N VAL A 48 6.79 6.52 16.62
CA VAL A 48 8.24 6.27 16.68
C VAL A 48 8.47 4.84 16.22
N GLU A 49 9.13 4.66 15.08
CA GLU A 49 9.45 3.37 14.51
C GLU A 49 10.89 3.40 14.00
N ASP A 50 11.47 2.21 13.80
CA ASP A 50 12.74 2.10 13.08
C ASP A 50 12.42 2.32 11.60
N PHE A 51 13.04 3.33 10.99
CA PHE A 51 12.91 3.55 9.56
C PHE A 51 13.93 2.68 8.82
N VAL A 52 13.46 1.70 8.05
CA VAL A 52 14.26 1.00 7.05
C VAL A 52 13.94 1.67 5.71
N PRO A 53 14.86 2.44 5.11
CA PRO A 53 14.62 3.06 3.82
C PRO A 53 14.27 2.01 2.78
N ASP A 54 13.29 2.29 1.94
CA ASP A 54 13.02 1.48 0.76
C ASP A 54 14.30 1.40 -0.07
N ARG A 55 14.60 0.20 -0.58
CA ARG A 55 15.80 -0.05 -1.39
C ARG A 55 15.46 -0.36 -2.84
N ILE A 56 14.19 -0.64 -3.12
CA ILE A 56 13.67 -1.14 -4.39
C ILE A 56 12.37 -0.40 -4.70
N GLU A 57 12.16 -0.09 -5.96
CA GLU A 57 10.88 0.35 -6.52
C GLU A 57 10.53 -0.52 -7.72
N PHE A 58 9.24 -0.64 -8.04
CA PHE A 58 8.82 -1.27 -9.27
C PHE A 58 7.51 -0.68 -9.79
N ASP A 59 7.34 -0.73 -11.10
CA ASP A 59 6.09 -0.44 -11.79
C ASP A 59 5.36 -1.73 -12.14
N LEU A 60 4.03 -1.68 -12.10
CA LEU A 60 3.16 -2.76 -12.56
C LEU A 60 2.38 -2.29 -13.79
N SER A 61 2.47 -3.03 -14.87
CA SER A 61 1.73 -2.76 -16.11
C SER A 61 1.03 -4.01 -16.61
N SER A 62 -0.01 -3.83 -17.43
CA SER A 62 -0.68 -4.94 -18.09
C SER A 62 -0.95 -4.64 -19.55
N ASP A 63 -0.87 -5.67 -20.39
CA ASP A 63 -1.19 -5.59 -21.82
C ASP A 63 -2.70 -5.40 -22.10
N LYS A 64 -3.56 -5.70 -21.12
CA LYS A 64 -5.01 -5.55 -21.19
C LYS A 64 -5.55 -4.90 -19.93
N GLN A 65 -6.46 -3.96 -20.10
CA GLN A 65 -7.15 -3.30 -18.98
C GLN A 65 -8.48 -3.98 -18.61
N GLU A 66 -9.04 -4.75 -19.55
CA GLU A 66 -10.27 -5.53 -19.38
C GLU A 66 -10.05 -6.89 -20.06
N ILE A 67 -10.54 -7.97 -19.44
CA ILE A 67 -10.48 -9.33 -19.99
C ILE A 67 -11.85 -10.00 -19.89
N ALA A 68 -12.19 -10.81 -20.90
CA ALA A 68 -13.35 -11.70 -20.82
C ALA A 68 -13.03 -12.94 -19.96
N GLN A 69 -14.06 -13.68 -19.54
CA GLN A 69 -13.86 -14.95 -18.85
C GLN A 69 -13.07 -15.92 -19.74
N GLY A 70 -12.05 -16.55 -19.18
CA GLY A 70 -11.15 -17.46 -19.90
C GLY A 70 -10.08 -16.75 -20.75
N GLU A 71 -10.09 -15.41 -20.81
CA GLU A 71 -8.96 -14.67 -21.34
C GLU A 71 -7.88 -14.46 -20.27
N THR A 72 -6.66 -14.28 -20.75
CA THR A 72 -5.49 -13.94 -19.96
C THR A 72 -5.04 -12.53 -20.28
N ALA A 73 -4.63 -11.79 -19.25
CA ALA A 73 -3.81 -10.60 -19.35
C ALA A 73 -2.38 -10.93 -18.89
N ASN A 74 -1.38 -10.40 -19.57
CA ASN A 74 -0.01 -10.46 -19.07
C ASN A 74 0.24 -9.24 -18.20
N VAL A 75 0.75 -9.49 -16.99
CA VAL A 75 1.16 -8.46 -16.05
C VAL A 75 2.67 -8.44 -15.99
N THR A 76 3.25 -7.26 -16.19
CA THR A 76 4.69 -7.04 -16.18
C THR A 76 5.08 -6.19 -14.98
N VAL A 77 6.04 -6.70 -14.22
CA VAL A 77 6.79 -5.99 -13.19
C VAL A 77 8.07 -5.44 -13.82
N ASP A 78 8.35 -4.15 -13.62
CA ASP A 78 9.61 -3.49 -13.97
C ASP A 78 10.25 -2.95 -12.69
N GLY A 79 11.18 -3.70 -12.13
CA GLY A 79 11.80 -3.44 -10.84
C GLY A 79 13.23 -2.97 -10.92
N ARG A 80 13.58 -2.03 -10.05
CA ARG A 80 14.93 -1.52 -9.89
C ARG A 80 15.22 -1.21 -8.44
N PHE A 81 16.48 -1.31 -8.06
CA PHE A 81 16.95 -0.69 -6.83
C PHE A 81 16.93 0.83 -6.97
N LEU A 82 16.72 1.55 -5.87
CA LEU A 82 16.71 3.02 -5.89
C LEU A 82 18.06 3.66 -6.27
N TYR A 83 19.15 2.88 -6.25
CA TYR A 83 20.46 3.29 -6.79
C TYR A 83 20.63 2.99 -8.29
N GLY A 84 19.59 2.49 -8.95
CA GLY A 84 19.49 2.35 -10.41
C GLY A 84 19.83 0.97 -10.99
N ALA A 85 20.27 0.00 -10.19
CA ALA A 85 20.50 -1.35 -10.70
C ALA A 85 19.17 -2.09 -10.93
N PRO A 86 19.09 -2.97 -11.94
CA PRO A 86 17.94 -3.85 -12.11
C PRO A 86 17.70 -4.72 -10.88
N ALA A 87 16.44 -4.98 -10.53
CA ALA A 87 16.04 -5.83 -9.41
C ALA A 87 16.18 -7.34 -9.71
N ALA A 88 17.23 -7.72 -10.45
CA ALA A 88 17.45 -9.08 -10.93
C ALA A 88 17.57 -10.09 -9.78
N GLY A 89 16.97 -11.26 -9.97
CA GLY A 89 17.00 -12.34 -8.99
C GLY A 89 16.03 -12.19 -7.82
N LEU A 90 15.30 -11.09 -7.71
CA LEU A 90 14.33 -10.89 -6.63
C LEU A 90 13.07 -11.73 -6.82
N ALA A 91 12.52 -12.22 -5.72
CA ALA A 91 11.32 -13.04 -5.73
C ALA A 91 10.07 -12.17 -5.73
N LEU A 92 9.04 -12.62 -6.44
CA LEU A 92 7.72 -12.00 -6.45
C LEU A 92 6.73 -12.83 -5.66
N GLU A 93 5.87 -12.13 -4.93
CA GLU A 93 4.65 -12.67 -4.34
C GLU A 93 3.47 -11.81 -4.78
N GLY A 94 2.27 -12.35 -4.81
CA GLY A 94 1.12 -11.55 -5.17
C GLY A 94 -0.20 -12.30 -5.04
N GLU A 95 -1.27 -11.56 -5.26
CA GLU A 95 -2.64 -12.05 -5.17
C GLU A 95 -3.55 -11.30 -6.14
N LEU A 96 -4.59 -12.00 -6.59
CA LEU A 96 -5.72 -11.46 -7.31
C LEU A 96 -6.87 -11.28 -6.33
N THR A 97 -7.40 -10.07 -6.22
CA THR A 97 -8.64 -9.79 -5.49
C THR A 97 -9.74 -9.49 -6.50
N LEU A 98 -10.82 -10.28 -6.48
CA LEU A 98 -12.04 -9.99 -7.24
C LEU A 98 -13.05 -9.33 -6.31
N SER A 99 -13.62 -8.23 -6.77
CA SER A 99 -14.69 -7.51 -6.07
C SER A 99 -15.76 -7.08 -7.05
N THR A 100 -16.92 -6.62 -6.56
CA THR A 100 -17.99 -6.13 -7.42
C THR A 100 -18.11 -4.62 -7.33
N THR A 101 -18.33 -3.97 -8.47
CA THR A 101 -18.62 -2.54 -8.57
C THR A 101 -19.90 -2.30 -9.35
N ARG A 102 -20.58 -1.20 -9.01
CA ARG A 102 -21.73 -0.72 -9.78
C ARG A 102 -21.36 0.42 -10.71
N ALA A 103 -20.19 1.02 -10.55
CA ALA A 103 -19.76 2.15 -11.34
C ALA A 103 -18.84 1.68 -12.48
N TRP A 104 -18.97 2.34 -13.63
CA TRP A 104 -18.03 2.17 -14.74
C TRP A 104 -17.61 3.54 -15.21
N ASP A 105 -16.31 3.82 -15.21
CA ASP A 105 -15.78 5.15 -15.58
C ASP A 105 -16.16 5.56 -17.01
N ARG A 106 -16.36 4.59 -17.90
CA ARG A 106 -16.84 4.80 -19.27
C ARG A 106 -18.26 5.35 -19.34
N PHE A 107 -19.07 5.12 -18.30
CA PHE A 107 -20.49 5.53 -18.22
C PHE A 107 -20.78 6.23 -16.88
N LYS A 108 -20.21 7.42 -16.71
CA LYS A 108 -20.44 8.24 -15.51
C LYS A 108 -21.92 8.52 -15.31
N GLY A 109 -22.39 8.39 -14.07
CA GLY A 109 -23.80 8.59 -13.70
C GLY A 109 -24.69 7.36 -13.88
N TYR A 110 -24.19 6.27 -14.45
CA TYR A 110 -24.89 4.99 -14.54
C TYR A 110 -24.48 4.04 -13.42
N SER A 111 -25.39 3.14 -13.05
CA SER A 111 -25.17 2.06 -12.10
C SER A 111 -25.51 0.72 -12.75
N PHE A 112 -24.63 -0.25 -12.62
CA PHE A 112 -24.76 -1.59 -13.22
C PHE A 112 -25.12 -2.65 -12.18
N GLY A 113 -25.88 -3.67 -12.60
CA GLY A 113 -26.42 -4.74 -11.77
C GLY A 113 -27.76 -4.42 -11.09
N LEU A 114 -28.46 -5.47 -10.67
CA LEU A 114 -29.78 -5.42 -10.03
C LEU A 114 -29.75 -4.56 -8.76
N ALA A 115 -30.79 -3.76 -8.51
CA ALA A 115 -30.82 -2.80 -7.42
C ALA A 115 -30.84 -3.48 -6.03
N ASP A 116 -31.51 -4.63 -5.93
CA ASP A 116 -31.70 -5.44 -4.74
C ASP A 116 -30.65 -6.54 -4.55
N GLU A 117 -29.74 -6.72 -5.50
CA GLU A 117 -28.63 -7.66 -5.35
C GLU A 117 -27.68 -7.22 -4.23
N GLN A 118 -27.37 -8.14 -3.31
CA GLN A 118 -26.38 -7.94 -2.24
C GLN A 118 -24.95 -8.10 -2.80
N SER A 119 -24.02 -7.25 -2.36
CA SER A 119 -22.60 -7.42 -2.73
C SER A 119 -22.06 -8.72 -2.15
N ALA A 120 -21.41 -9.54 -2.97
CA ALA A 120 -20.57 -10.62 -2.45
C ALA A 120 -19.32 -10.04 -1.77
N GLU A 121 -18.78 -10.78 -0.79
CA GLU A 121 -17.47 -10.45 -0.23
C GLU A 121 -16.38 -10.60 -1.30
N PRO A 122 -15.34 -9.74 -1.30
CA PRO A 122 -14.22 -9.89 -2.21
C PRO A 122 -13.54 -11.26 -2.02
N SER A 123 -13.24 -11.94 -3.12
CA SER A 123 -12.47 -13.19 -3.09
C SER A 123 -11.00 -12.90 -3.39
N VAL A 124 -10.11 -13.40 -2.54
CA VAL A 124 -8.65 -13.26 -2.70
C VAL A 124 -8.05 -14.60 -3.10
N THR A 125 -7.26 -14.61 -4.16
CA THR A 125 -6.55 -15.80 -4.65
C THR A 125 -5.07 -15.48 -4.79
N PRO A 126 -4.18 -16.09 -3.98
CA PRO A 126 -2.74 -15.93 -4.12
C PRO A 126 -2.25 -16.48 -5.45
N PHE A 127 -1.30 -15.79 -6.08
CA PHE A 127 -0.56 -16.37 -7.19
C PHE A 127 0.43 -17.42 -6.67
N THR A 128 0.60 -18.48 -7.43
CA THR A 128 1.59 -19.53 -7.13
C THR A 128 2.63 -19.59 -8.24
N GLY A 129 3.90 -19.79 -7.87
CA GLY A 129 4.97 -19.95 -8.84
C GLY A 129 5.24 -18.73 -9.72
N LEU A 130 5.12 -17.52 -9.16
CA LEU A 130 5.53 -16.31 -9.89
C LEU A 130 7.01 -16.39 -10.30
N PRO A 131 7.37 -15.87 -11.49
CA PRO A 131 8.75 -15.88 -11.96
C PRO A 131 9.62 -15.02 -11.05
N VAL A 132 10.89 -15.40 -10.95
CA VAL A 132 11.94 -14.54 -10.41
C VAL A 132 12.21 -13.41 -11.42
N VAL A 133 12.51 -12.22 -10.92
CA VAL A 133 12.86 -11.07 -11.76
C VAL A 133 14.13 -11.38 -12.57
N GLY A 134 14.08 -11.15 -13.88
CA GLY A 134 15.18 -11.40 -14.81
C GLY A 134 16.32 -10.40 -14.69
N ASP A 135 17.41 -10.65 -15.43
CA ASP A 135 18.62 -9.82 -15.43
C ASP A 135 18.37 -8.37 -15.87
N ASP A 136 17.29 -8.12 -16.61
CA ASP A 136 16.85 -6.80 -17.06
C ASP A 136 15.97 -6.07 -16.02
N GLY A 137 15.73 -6.68 -14.85
CA GLY A 137 14.86 -6.13 -13.81
C GLY A 137 13.39 -6.38 -14.06
N LYS A 138 13.02 -7.21 -15.05
CA LYS A 138 11.62 -7.44 -15.41
C LYS A 138 11.17 -8.86 -15.13
N ALA A 139 9.88 -9.00 -14.86
CA ALA A 139 9.20 -10.29 -14.79
C ALA A 139 7.79 -10.13 -15.36
N THR A 140 7.35 -11.10 -16.16
CA THR A 140 5.99 -11.11 -16.73
C THR A 140 5.31 -12.41 -16.38
N PHE A 141 4.06 -12.33 -15.92
CA PHE A 141 3.26 -13.49 -15.57
C PHE A 141 1.81 -13.35 -16.06
N PRO A 142 1.16 -14.46 -16.41
CA PRO A 142 -0.24 -14.45 -16.85
C PRO A 142 -1.17 -14.29 -15.65
N VAL A 143 -2.23 -13.51 -15.83
CA VAL A 143 -3.37 -13.39 -14.92
C VAL A 143 -4.63 -13.76 -15.68
N SER A 144 -5.32 -14.80 -15.21
CA SER A 144 -6.65 -15.21 -15.67
C SER A 144 -7.61 -15.28 -14.50
N VAL A 145 -8.90 -15.17 -14.81
CA VAL A 145 -9.99 -15.34 -13.83
C VAL A 145 -10.74 -16.61 -14.17
N ASP A 146 -10.45 -17.69 -13.43
CA ASP A 146 -11.03 -19.00 -13.70
C ASP A 146 -12.48 -19.10 -13.19
N GLN A 147 -12.75 -18.50 -12.03
CA GLN A 147 -14.06 -18.47 -11.39
C GLN A 147 -14.50 -17.03 -11.14
N LEU A 148 -15.55 -16.62 -11.86
CA LEU A 148 -16.21 -15.34 -11.60
C LEU A 148 -17.28 -15.52 -10.51
N PRO A 149 -17.48 -14.50 -9.65
CA PRO A 149 -18.62 -14.50 -8.74
C PRO A 149 -19.92 -14.50 -9.54
N SER A 150 -20.94 -15.20 -9.03
CA SER A 150 -22.29 -15.12 -9.59
C SER A 150 -22.90 -13.76 -9.24
N THR A 151 -22.84 -12.81 -10.16
CA THR A 151 -23.32 -11.44 -9.97
C THR A 151 -23.89 -10.84 -11.25
N THR A 152 -24.80 -9.87 -11.12
CA THR A 152 -25.21 -9.02 -12.26
C THR A 152 -24.45 -7.69 -12.32
N ARG A 153 -23.61 -7.43 -11.31
CA ARG A 153 -22.75 -6.25 -11.24
C ARG A 153 -21.48 -6.44 -12.07
N LEU A 154 -20.72 -5.36 -12.23
CA LEU A 154 -19.38 -5.44 -12.82
C LEU A 154 -18.42 -6.08 -11.81
N VAL A 155 -17.38 -6.72 -12.32
CA VAL A 155 -16.35 -7.37 -11.53
C VAL A 155 -15.03 -6.63 -11.73
N ASP A 156 -14.45 -6.16 -10.63
CA ASP A 156 -13.13 -5.54 -10.61
C ASP A 156 -12.09 -6.57 -10.18
N ALA A 157 -11.03 -6.70 -10.99
CA ALA A 157 -9.88 -7.53 -10.72
C ALA A 157 -8.70 -6.65 -10.28
N LYS A 158 -8.33 -6.73 -8.99
CA LYS A 158 -7.16 -6.04 -8.45
C LYS A 158 -6.00 -7.02 -8.30
N VAL A 159 -4.92 -6.75 -9.03
CA VAL A 159 -3.65 -7.46 -8.90
C VAL A 159 -2.76 -6.73 -7.90
N THR A 160 -2.33 -7.42 -6.85
CA THR A 160 -1.36 -6.89 -5.89
C THR A 160 -0.09 -7.74 -5.97
N VAL A 161 1.06 -7.08 -6.08
CA VAL A 161 2.38 -7.73 -6.14
C VAL A 161 3.28 -7.16 -5.04
N ARG A 162 4.13 -8.01 -4.49
CA ARG A 162 5.19 -7.69 -3.54
C ARG A 162 6.51 -8.24 -4.09
N MET A 163 7.56 -7.45 -4.01
CA MET A 163 8.92 -7.86 -4.38
C MET A 163 9.75 -8.03 -3.13
N ARG A 164 10.38 -9.19 -2.95
CA ARG A 164 11.16 -9.51 -1.74
C ARG A 164 12.65 -9.45 -1.99
N GLU A 165 13.35 -8.74 -1.12
CA GLU A 165 14.80 -8.82 -1.02
C GLU A 165 15.20 -10.12 -0.30
N THR A 166 16.41 -10.62 -0.55
CA THR A 166 16.94 -11.83 0.08
C THR A 166 16.98 -11.78 1.62
N GLY A 167 16.88 -10.59 2.21
CA GLY A 167 16.82 -10.37 3.67
C GLY A 167 15.42 -10.51 4.29
N GLY A 168 14.36 -10.64 3.49
CA GLY A 168 12.96 -10.58 3.93
C GLY A 168 12.21 -9.42 3.29
#